data_AF-A0A429RRZ1-F1
#
_entry.id   AF-A0A429RRZ1-F1
#
_cell.length_a   1.000
_cell.length_b   1.000
_cell.length_c   1.000
_cell.angle_alpha   90.00
_cell.angle_beta   90.00
_cell.angle_gamma   90.00
#
_symmetry.space_group_name_H-M   'P 1'
#
loop_
_entity.id
_entity.type
_entity.pdbx_description
1 polymer ?
#
loop_
_entity_poly.entity_id
_entity_poly.type
_entity_poly.pdbx_seq_one_letter_code
_entity_poly.pdbx_strand_id
1 'polypeptide(L)'
;LLDGPPCRCGARGCVETLCLAAAARGDMAEAARVLGEAAANLVALLDVDRVLLGGRVVAAAPATFVHGVGTVLASRALTPHPATVALAPSGVAEGAAELILGPLFGRTP
;
A
#
# COMPACT_ATOMS: atom_id res chain seq x y z
N LEU A 1 4.76 -3.63 -21.69
CA LEU A 1 3.35 -3.67 -22.11
C LEU A 1 2.49 -4.00 -20.90
N LEU A 2 1.36 -3.31 -20.70
CA LEU A 2 0.40 -3.55 -19.60
C LEU A 2 -0.43 -4.82 -19.85
N ASP A 3 0.25 -5.91 -20.22
CA ASP A 3 -0.37 -7.20 -20.41
C ASP A 3 -0.29 -7.96 -19.09
N GLY A 4 -1.46 -8.26 -18.55
CA GLY A 4 -1.63 -9.01 -17.32
C GLY A 4 -3.01 -9.67 -17.27
N PRO A 5 -3.36 -10.35 -16.16
CA PRO A 5 -4.69 -10.94 -16.00
C PRO A 5 -5.78 -9.86 -16.07
N PRO A 6 -6.99 -10.21 -16.53
CA PRO A 6 -8.11 -9.27 -16.55
C PRO A 6 -8.44 -8.81 -15.12
N CYS A 7 -8.77 -7.52 -14.98
CA CYS A 7 -9.20 -6.93 -13.72
C CYS A 7 -10.70 -6.61 -13.78
N ARG A 8 -11.36 -6.60 -12.61
CA ARG A 8 -12.77 -6.23 -12.49
C ARG A 8 -13.06 -4.78 -12.92
N CYS A 9 -12.05 -3.91 -12.95
CA CYS A 9 -12.19 -2.55 -13.43
C CYS A 9 -12.22 -2.45 -14.98
N GLY A 10 -12.09 -3.56 -15.70
CA GLY A 10 -12.04 -3.61 -17.16
C GLY A 10 -10.63 -3.49 -17.76
N ALA A 11 -9.63 -3.12 -16.96
CA ALA A 11 -8.24 -3.05 -17.39
C ALA A 11 -7.52 -4.41 -17.23
N ARG A 12 -6.21 -4.42 -17.51
CA ARG A 12 -5.34 -5.60 -17.39
C ARG A 12 -4.13 -5.29 -16.53
N GLY A 13 -3.66 -6.29 -15.77
CA GLY A 13 -2.43 -6.17 -14.99
C GLY A 13 -2.49 -5.17 -13.84
N CYS A 14 -3.69 -4.88 -13.32
CA CYS A 14 -3.83 -4.04 -12.13
C CYS A 14 -3.09 -4.67 -10.96
N VAL A 15 -2.42 -3.84 -10.16
CA VAL A 15 -1.79 -4.23 -8.89
C VAL A 15 -2.75 -5.04 -8.03
N GLU A 16 -4.02 -4.64 -7.98
CA GLU A 16 -5.05 -5.35 -7.23
C GLU A 16 -5.19 -6.81 -7.66
N THR A 17 -5.36 -7.08 -8.96
CA THR A 17 -5.52 -8.45 -9.46
C THR A 17 -4.30 -9.30 -9.14
N LEU A 18 -3.10 -8.74 -9.30
CA LEU A 18 -1.85 -9.44 -9.04
C LEU A 18 -1.66 -9.73 -7.55
N CYS A 19 -1.87 -8.73 -6.68
CA CYS A 19 -1.80 -8.87 -5.23
C CYS A 19 -2.82 -9.87 -4.69
N LEU A 20 -4.09 -9.75 -5.10
CA LEU A 20 -5.15 -10.64 -4.60
C LEU A 20 -4.97 -12.06 -5.11
N ALA A 21 -4.50 -12.26 -6.34
CA ALA A 21 -4.16 -13.58 -6.84
C ALA A 21 -3.03 -14.23 -6.02
N ALA A 22 -2.06 -13.45 -5.51
CA ALA A 22 -1.01 -13.93 -4.62
C ALA A 22 -1.52 -14.28 -3.23
N ALA A 23 -2.33 -13.39 -2.65
CA ALA A 23 -2.96 -13.65 -1.37
C ALA A 23 -3.88 -14.90 -1.40
N ALA A 24 -4.66 -15.06 -2.48
CA ALA A 24 -5.60 -16.18 -2.62
C ALA A 24 -4.93 -17.56 -2.66
N ARG A 25 -3.69 -17.63 -3.16
CA ARG A 25 -2.88 -18.86 -3.15
C ARG A 25 -2.00 -19.01 -1.89
N GLY A 26 -2.15 -18.13 -0.91
CA GLY A 26 -1.39 -18.14 0.35
C GLY A 26 0.00 -17.51 0.26
N ASP A 27 0.37 -16.92 -0.87
CA ASP A 27 1.70 -16.35 -1.11
C ASP A 27 1.74 -14.86 -0.71
N MET A 28 1.80 -14.63 0.61
CA MET A 28 1.81 -13.27 1.17
C MET A 28 3.10 -12.52 0.88
N ALA A 29 4.21 -13.23 0.65
CA ALA A 29 5.49 -12.62 0.30
C ALA A 29 5.42 -12.00 -1.10
N GLU A 30 4.88 -12.73 -2.08
CA GLU A 30 4.67 -12.21 -3.43
C GLU A 30 3.61 -11.09 -3.44
N ALA A 31 2.54 -11.22 -2.64
CA ALA A 31 1.56 -10.15 -2.48
C ALA A 31 2.21 -8.86 -1.94
N ALA A 32 3.08 -8.97 -0.94
CA ALA A 32 3.83 -7.85 -0.39
C ALA A 32 4.80 -7.24 -1.42
N ARG A 33 5.47 -8.07 -2.21
CA ARG A 33 6.37 -7.61 -3.28
C ARG A 33 5.61 -6.82 -4.35
N VAL A 34 4.49 -7.35 -4.85
CA VAL A 34 3.65 -6.68 -5.86
C VAL A 34 3.12 -5.35 -5.33
N LEU A 35 2.67 -5.30 -4.07
CA LEU A 35 2.27 -4.05 -3.43
C LEU A 35 3.45 -3.08 -3.32
N GLY A 36 4.65 -3.59 -3.02
CA GLY A 36 5.90 -2.83 -2.98
C GLY A 36 6.24 -2.17 -4.31
N GLU A 37 6.07 -2.87 -5.43
CA GLU A 37 6.32 -2.31 -6.77
C GLU A 37 5.36 -1.14 -7.07
N ALA A 38 4.09 -1.28 -6.70
CA ALA A 38 3.12 -0.21 -6.85
C ALA A 38 3.42 0.98 -5.91
N ALA A 39 3.78 0.71 -4.66
CA ALA A 39 4.19 1.75 -3.71
C ALA A 39 5.43 2.50 -4.21
N ALA A 40 6.43 1.80 -4.75
CA ALA A 40 7.64 2.44 -5.28
C ALA A 40 7.34 3.39 -6.43
N ASN A 41 6.43 3.01 -7.33
CA ASN A 41 5.99 3.89 -8.41
C ASN A 41 5.29 5.15 -7.87
N LEU A 42 4.44 5.01 -6.84
CA LEU A 42 3.77 6.15 -6.21
C LEU A 42 4.75 7.04 -5.45
N VAL A 43 5.70 6.47 -4.71
CA VAL A 43 6.77 7.21 -4.03
C VAL A 43 7.59 8.01 -5.04
N ALA A 44 8.04 7.38 -6.12
CA ALA A 44 8.83 8.05 -7.15
C ALA A 44 8.05 9.15 -7.89
N LEU A 45 6.74 8.96 -8.08
CA LEU A 45 5.89 9.93 -8.77
C LEU A 45 5.49 11.12 -7.90
N LEU A 46 5.17 10.86 -6.63
CA LEU A 46 4.56 11.83 -5.72
C LEU A 46 5.55 12.42 -4.71
N ASP A 47 6.77 11.89 -4.64
CA ASP A 47 7.83 12.29 -3.70
C ASP A 47 7.36 12.26 -2.24
N VAL A 48 6.77 11.14 -1.82
CA VAL A 48 6.26 10.97 -0.45
C VAL A 48 7.26 10.25 0.45
N ASP A 49 7.45 10.76 1.66
CA ASP A 49 8.40 10.21 2.64
C ASP A 49 7.89 8.96 3.38
N ARG A 50 6.58 8.72 3.35
CA ARG A 50 5.91 7.73 4.21
C ARG A 50 4.85 6.95 3.44
N VAL A 51 4.86 5.64 3.65
CA VAL A 51 3.86 4.69 3.14
C VAL A 51 3.20 4.00 4.34
N LEU A 52 1.89 4.20 4.49
CA LEU A 52 1.09 3.56 5.55
C LEU A 52 0.24 2.44 4.96
N LEU A 53 0.41 1.22 5.47
CA LEU A 53 -0.27 0.01 4.99
C LEU A 53 -1.48 -0.31 5.86
N GLY A 54 -2.64 -0.49 5.23
CA GLY A 54 -3.88 -0.87 5.89
C GLY A 54 -4.62 -2.00 5.19
N GLY A 55 -5.74 -2.42 5.78
CA GLY A 55 -6.63 -3.43 5.22
C GLY A 55 -6.42 -4.84 5.78
N ARG A 56 -7.45 -5.67 5.61
CA ARG A 56 -7.54 -7.00 6.24
C ARG A 56 -6.44 -7.98 5.81
N VAL A 57 -6.04 -7.94 4.54
CA VAL A 57 -4.97 -8.82 4.01
C VAL A 57 -3.62 -8.46 4.64
N VAL A 58 -3.31 -7.17 4.76
CA VAL A 58 -2.11 -6.69 5.44
C VAL A 58 -2.14 -7.06 6.92
N ALA A 59 -3.28 -6.86 7.59
CA ALA A 59 -3.45 -7.18 9.00
C ALA A 59 -3.30 -8.68 9.32
N ALA A 60 -3.52 -9.57 8.35
CA ALA A 60 -3.31 -11.00 8.50
C ALA A 60 -1.82 -11.40 8.47
N ALA A 61 -0.94 -10.58 7.87
CA ALA A 61 0.49 -10.84 7.77
C ALA A 61 1.33 -9.54 7.88
N PRO A 62 1.20 -8.76 8.97
CA PRO A 62 1.68 -7.37 9.02
C PRO A 62 3.19 -7.25 8.83
N ALA A 63 3.97 -8.11 9.48
CA ALA A 63 5.42 -8.11 9.37
C ALA A 63 5.89 -8.41 7.94
N THR A 64 5.24 -9.37 7.27
CA THR A 64 5.54 -9.74 5.88
C THR A 64 5.33 -8.57 4.93
N PHE A 65 4.21 -7.85 5.10
CA PHE A 65 3.90 -6.71 4.25
C PHE A 65 4.81 -5.51 4.50
N VAL A 66 5.05 -5.13 5.77
CA VAL A 66 5.97 -4.04 6.09
C VAL A 66 7.38 -4.32 5.57
N HIS A 67 7.88 -5.55 5.81
CA HIS A 67 9.20 -5.96 5.32
C HIS A 67 9.25 -5.98 3.80
N GLY A 68 8.33 -6.69 3.14
CA GLY A 68 8.35 -6.87 1.68
C GLY A 68 8.20 -5.56 0.91
N VAL A 69 7.31 -4.67 1.33
CA VAL A 69 7.18 -3.33 0.72
C VAL A 69 8.44 -2.52 0.98
N GLY A 70 8.96 -2.52 2.21
CA GLY A 70 10.19 -1.82 2.57
C GLY A 70 11.40 -2.26 1.76
N THR A 71 11.55 -3.57 1.50
CA THR A 71 12.62 -4.11 0.66
C THR A 71 12.55 -3.58 -0.77
N VAL A 72 11.35 -3.50 -1.36
CA VAL A 72 11.17 -2.97 -2.73
C VAL A 72 11.43 -1.47 -2.78
N LEU A 73 10.97 -0.71 -1.77
CA LEU A 73 11.25 0.73 -1.71
C LEU A 73 12.75 1.01 -1.57
N ALA A 74 13.45 0.23 -0.73
CA ALA A 74 14.89 0.36 -0.57
C ALA A 74 15.66 0.03 -1.85
N SER A 75 15.23 -0.98 -2.62
CA SER A 75 15.90 -1.36 -3.87
C SER A 75 15.66 -0.37 -5.02
N ARG A 76 14.60 0.43 -4.95
CA ARG A 76 14.25 1.46 -5.95
C ARG A 76 14.55 2.89 -5.50
N ALA A 77 15.17 3.06 -4.34
CA ALA A 77 15.47 4.38 -3.78
C ALA A 77 16.44 5.15 -4.69
N LEU A 78 16.05 6.36 -5.08
CA LEU A 78 16.94 7.28 -5.81
C LEU A 78 17.74 8.19 -4.86
N THR A 79 17.39 8.18 -3.58
CA THR A 79 18.03 8.97 -2.53
C THR A 79 18.55 8.06 -1.41
N PRO A 80 19.46 8.54 -0.55
CA PRO A 80 19.94 7.79 0.61
C PRO A 80 18.85 7.52 1.67
N HIS A 81 17.70 8.19 1.58
CA HIS A 81 16.63 8.13 2.57
C HIS A 81 15.36 7.59 1.90
N PRO A 82 15.21 6.26 1.77
CA PRO A 82 13.99 5.68 1.21
C PRO A 82 12.78 6.00 2.09
N ALA A 83 11.61 6.08 1.44
CA ALA A 83 10.35 6.27 2.13
C ALA A 83 10.13 5.18 3.20
N THR A 84 9.67 5.60 4.38
CA THR A 84 9.44 4.72 5.52
C THR A 84 8.10 4.01 5.39
N VAL A 85 8.06 2.72 5.77
CA VAL A 85 6.85 1.88 5.70
C VAL A 85 6.39 1.53 7.10
N ALA A 86 5.11 1.75 7.38
CA ALA A 86 4.49 1.36 8.64
C ALA A 86 3.04 0.91 8.42
N LEU A 87 2.43 0.33 9.46
CA LEU A 87 0.99 0.10 9.45
C LEU A 87 0.24 1.42 9.66
N ALA A 88 -0.94 1.52 9.06
CA ALA A 88 -1.85 2.63 9.33
C ALA A 88 -2.25 2.62 10.82
N PRO A 89 -2.15 3.76 11.54
CA PRO A 89 -2.38 3.81 12.98
C PRO A 89 -3.86 3.75 13.36
N SER A 90 -4.75 4.13 12.43
CA SER A 90 -6.20 4.23 12.66
C SER A 90 -6.96 3.47 11.57
N GLY A 91 -8.14 2.97 11.92
CA GLY A 91 -9.01 2.23 11.03
C GLY A 91 -9.99 3.14 10.27
N VAL A 92 -10.84 2.48 9.48
CA VAL A 92 -11.87 3.14 8.66
C VAL A 92 -12.90 3.87 9.53
N ALA A 93 -13.27 3.30 10.68
CA ALA A 93 -14.28 3.89 11.55
C ALA A 93 -13.78 5.21 12.17
N GLU A 94 -12.52 5.25 12.63
CA GLU A 94 -11.89 6.45 13.15
C GLU A 94 -11.76 7.52 12.06
N GLY A 95 -11.33 7.14 10.85
CA GLY A 95 -11.29 8.06 9.72
C GLY A 95 -12.67 8.62 9.35
N ALA A 96 -13.72 7.80 9.43
CA ALA A 96 -15.10 8.25 9.19
C ALA A 96 -15.59 9.20 10.28
N ALA A 97 -15.23 8.95 11.55
CA ALA A 97 -15.52 9.87 12.64
C ALA A 97 -14.81 11.21 12.42
N GLU A 98 -13.53 11.20 12.04
CA GLU A 98 -12.76 12.42 11.73
C GLU A 98 -13.35 13.21 10.55
N LEU A 99 -13.90 12.55 9.53
CA LEU A 99 -14.59 13.26 8.43
C LEU A 99 -15.81 14.06 8.91
N ILE A 100 -16.53 13.58 9.92
CA ILE A 100 -17.71 14.26 10.48
C ILE A 100 -17.33 15.27 11.56
N LEU A 101 -16.37 14.91 12.42
CA LEU A 101 -15.98 15.68 13.60
C LEU A 101 -14.91 16.72 13.30
N GLY A 102 -14.09 16.51 12.27
CA GLY A 102 -13.00 17.40 11.87
C GLY A 102 -13.41 18.86 11.66
N PRO A 103 -14.54 19.17 11.01
CA PRO A 103 -15.02 20.56 10.89
C PRO A 103 -15.39 21.24 12.23
N LEU A 104 -15.67 20.46 13.28
CA LEU A 104 -16.08 20.96 14.59
C LEU A 104 -14.92 21.04 15.58
N PHE A 105 -14.01 20.06 15.53
CA PHE A 105 -12.96 19.84 16.54
C PHE A 105 -11.56 19.72 15.95
N GLY A 106 -11.44 19.59 14.63
CA GLY A 106 -10.17 19.50 13.94
C GLY A 106 -9.45 20.84 13.95
N ARG A 107 -8.13 20.79 13.69
CA ARG A 107 -7.38 22.01 13.36
C ARG A 107 -7.92 22.52 12.03
N THR A 108 -8.52 23.71 12.02
CA THR A 108 -8.82 24.42 10.77
C THR A 108 -7.54 24.49 9.93
N PRO A 109 -7.61 24.34 8.60
CA PRO A 109 -6.51 24.79 7.75
C PRO A 109 -6.20 26.28 8.02
#